data_AF-G5GJP1-F1
#
_entry.id   AF-G5GJP1-F1
#
_cell.length_a   1.000
_cell.length_b   1.000
_cell.length_c   1.000
_cell.angle_alpha   90.00
_cell.angle_beta   90.00
_cell.angle_gamma   90.00
#
_symmetry.space_group_name_H-M   'P 1'
#
loop_
_entity.id
_entity.type
_entity.pdbx_description
1 polymer ?
#
loop_
_entity_poly.entity_id
_entity_poly.type
_entity_poly.pdbx_seq_one_letter_code
_entity_poly.pdbx_strand_id
1 'polypeptide(L)'
;MISLMEILFEEDKTTEEIAEIMQFDLRQSDYYYNAGKYLCLFEKKDVADEEKTVKKISLSKLGKDTVKLRYKERQLKLVSFILEHEIFNRLFIKVYNSGELPTKEEIQNIMRKNNVCNDGQIVRRSSSVYSWLKCIFNLQNI
;
A
#
# COMPACT_ATOMS: atom_id res chain seq x y z
N MET A 1 -4.83 -0.09 -5.30
CA MET A 1 -3.81 0.99 -5.25
C MET A 1 -3.89 1.88 -6.48
N ILE A 2 -3.65 1.36 -7.69
CA ILE A 2 -3.69 2.16 -8.94
C ILE A 2 -5.02 2.91 -9.11
N SER A 3 -6.16 2.23 -9.02
CA SER A 3 -7.48 2.87 -9.15
C SER A 3 -7.72 3.95 -8.09
N LEU A 4 -7.26 3.75 -6.85
CA LEU A 4 -7.37 4.76 -5.82
C LEU A 4 -6.49 5.99 -6.12
N MET A 5 -5.30 5.79 -6.70
CA MET A 5 -4.49 6.91 -7.15
C MET A 5 -5.16 7.70 -8.28
N GLU A 6 -5.86 7.01 -9.19
CA GLU A 6 -6.59 7.63 -10.30
C GLU A 6 -7.77 8.47 -9.77
N ILE A 7 -8.56 7.93 -8.85
CA ILE A 7 -9.65 8.67 -8.16
C ILE A 7 -9.10 9.91 -7.46
N LEU A 8 -8.02 9.75 -6.69
CA LEU A 8 -7.39 10.85 -5.95
C LEU A 8 -6.63 11.85 -6.83
N PHE A 9 -6.41 11.52 -8.10
CA PHE A 9 -5.84 12.46 -9.06
C PHE A 9 -6.89 13.42 -9.61
N GLU A 10 -8.14 12.97 -9.72
CA GLU A 10 -9.27 13.79 -10.12
C GLU A 10 -9.69 14.74 -8.98
N GLU A 11 -9.85 14.20 -7.77
CA GLU A 11 -10.25 15.00 -6.61
C GLU A 11 -9.85 14.32 -5.29
N ASP A 12 -9.48 15.12 -4.30
CA ASP A 12 -9.27 14.65 -2.93
C ASP A 12 -10.60 14.12 -2.34
N LYS A 13 -10.54 12.96 -1.67
CA LYS A 13 -11.72 12.25 -1.14
C LYS A 13 -11.63 11.96 0.35
N THR A 14 -12.75 11.93 1.05
CA THR A 14 -12.82 11.41 2.42
C THR A 14 -12.66 9.88 2.44
N THR A 15 -12.45 9.30 3.63
CA THR A 15 -12.40 7.84 3.78
C THR A 15 -13.74 7.21 3.38
N GLU A 16 -14.85 7.89 3.66
CA GLU A 16 -16.23 7.48 3.38
C GLU A 16 -16.50 7.51 1.86
N GLU A 17 -16.13 8.59 1.17
CA GLU A 17 -16.27 8.69 -0.29
C GLU A 17 -15.44 7.61 -1.00
N ILE A 18 -14.23 7.32 -0.51
CA ILE A 18 -13.42 6.22 -1.05
C ILE A 18 -14.12 4.89 -0.85
N ALA A 19 -14.71 4.66 0.33
CA ALA A 19 -15.44 3.42 0.61
C ALA A 19 -16.61 3.24 -0.35
N GLU A 20 -17.38 4.29 -0.60
CA GLU A 20 -18.49 4.29 -1.53
C GLU A 20 -18.05 4.05 -2.99
N ILE A 21 -17.10 4.85 -3.51
CA ILE A 21 -16.65 4.79 -4.91
C ILE A 21 -16.01 3.43 -5.20
N MET A 22 -15.18 2.93 -4.28
CA MET A 22 -14.45 1.66 -4.47
C MET A 22 -15.29 0.43 -4.10
N GLN A 23 -16.53 0.60 -3.64
CA GLN A 23 -17.36 -0.49 -3.11
C GLN A 23 -16.65 -1.28 -2.01
N PHE A 24 -15.97 -0.54 -1.12
CA PHE A 24 -15.25 -1.05 0.03
C PHE A 24 -16.06 -0.85 1.32
N ASP A 25 -15.79 -1.70 2.30
CA ASP A 25 -16.11 -1.33 3.68
C ASP A 25 -15.11 -0.25 4.18
N LEU A 26 -15.45 0.47 5.26
CA LEU A 26 -14.59 1.53 5.82
C LEU A 26 -13.21 1.01 6.24
N ARG A 27 -13.11 -0.25 6.67
CA ARG A 27 -11.85 -0.86 7.09
C ARG A 27 -10.93 -1.13 5.89
N GLN A 28 -11.50 -1.52 4.75
CA GLN A 28 -10.79 -1.66 3.49
C GLN A 28 -10.32 -0.29 2.99
N SER A 29 -11.18 0.74 3.05
CA SER A 29 -10.80 2.12 2.72
C SER A 29 -9.60 2.60 3.57
N ASP A 30 -9.67 2.41 4.90
CA ASP A 30 -8.58 2.72 5.81
C ASP A 30 -7.31 1.91 5.52
N TYR A 31 -7.44 0.63 5.18
CA TYR A 31 -6.29 -0.20 4.80
C TYR A 31 -5.58 0.35 3.56
N TYR A 32 -6.33 0.70 2.51
CA TYR A 32 -5.73 1.23 1.27
C TYR A 32 -5.13 2.62 1.46
N TYR A 33 -5.76 3.48 2.28
CA TYR A 33 -5.15 4.74 2.69
C TYR A 33 -3.81 4.49 3.40
N ASN A 34 -3.79 3.63 4.42
CA ASN A 34 -2.57 3.34 5.18
C ASN A 34 -1.49 2.68 4.33
N ALA A 35 -1.87 1.85 3.35
CA ALA A 35 -0.96 1.27 2.38
C ALA A 35 -0.29 2.34 1.51
N GLY A 36 -1.05 3.30 0.98
CA GLY A 36 -0.46 4.36 0.17
C GLY A 36 0.30 5.38 1.01
N LYS A 37 -0.11 5.63 2.25
CA LYS A 37 0.68 6.40 3.22
C LYS A 37 2.02 5.72 3.53
N TYR A 38 2.03 4.40 3.71
CA TYR A 38 3.25 3.62 3.95
C TYR A 38 4.26 3.75 2.81
N LEU A 39 3.75 3.86 1.57
CA LEU A 39 4.55 4.10 0.35
C LEU A 39 4.77 5.59 0.05
N CYS A 40 4.44 6.50 0.97
CA CYS A 40 4.55 7.96 0.80
C CYS A 40 3.76 8.54 -0.39
N LEU A 41 2.72 7.83 -0.86
CA LEU A 41 1.87 8.23 -1.99
C LEU A 41 0.68 9.09 -1.57
N PHE A 42 0.19 8.88 -0.36
CA PHE A 42 -1.02 9.55 0.16
C PHE A 42 -0.71 10.36 1.41
N GLU A 43 -1.46 11.44 1.57
CA GLU A 43 -1.46 12.30 2.75
C GLU A 43 -2.90 12.65 3.14
N LYS A 44 -3.13 13.04 4.39
CA LYS A 44 -4.41 13.61 4.83
C LYS A 44 -4.27 15.11 4.98
N LYS A 45 -5.25 15.86 4.49
CA LYS A 45 -5.34 17.31 4.63
C LYS A 45 -6.67 17.69 5.27
N ASP A 46 -6.60 18.67 6.14
CA ASP A 46 -7.75 19.36 6.67
C ASP A 46 -8.22 20.35 5.60
N VAL A 47 -9.46 20.19 5.13
CA VAL A 47 -10.10 21.04 4.14
C VAL A 47 -11.27 21.74 4.81
N ALA A 48 -11.34 23.07 4.68
CA ALA A 48 -12.49 23.83 5.14
C ALA A 48 -13.66 23.58 4.17
N ASP A 49 -14.76 23.10 4.72
CA ASP A 49 -16.03 22.86 4.04
C ASP A 49 -17.13 23.59 4.81
N GLU A 50 -17.53 24.75 4.30
CA GLU A 50 -18.42 25.69 4.97
C GLU A 50 -17.95 26.03 6.40
N GLU A 51 -18.63 25.50 7.42
CA GLU A 51 -18.36 25.69 8.86
C GLU A 51 -17.64 24.50 9.51
N LYS A 52 -17.21 23.51 8.73
CA LYS A 52 -16.56 22.28 9.24
C LYS A 52 -15.23 22.03 8.57
N THR A 53 -14.27 21.56 9.37
CA THR A 53 -13.01 21.02 8.84
C THR A 53 -13.19 19.53 8.57
N VAL A 54 -13.06 19.12 7.32
CA VAL A 54 -13.15 17.72 6.89
C VAL A 54 -11.76 17.21 6.53
N LYS A 55 -11.45 15.98 6.95
CA LYS A 55 -10.20 15.30 6.57
C LYS A 55 -10.35 14.59 5.24
N LYS A 56 -9.72 15.14 4.21
CA LYS A 56 -9.61 14.49 2.91
C LYS A 56 -8.25 13.80 2.74
N ILE A 57 -8.25 12.70 2.01
CA ILE A 57 -7.07 11.99 1.54
C ILE A 57 -6.72 12.60 0.19
N SER A 58 -5.44 12.90 0.01
CA SER A 58 -4.88 13.50 -1.21
C SER A 58 -3.68 12.69 -1.69
N LEU A 59 -3.35 12.80 -2.98
CA LEU A 59 -2.04 12.41 -3.46
C LEU A 59 -0.95 13.35 -2.91
N SER A 60 0.12 12.77 -2.38
CA SER A 60 1.36 13.47 -2.09
C SER A 60 2.03 13.93 -3.39
N LYS A 61 3.13 14.70 -3.29
CA LYS A 61 3.95 15.04 -4.48
C LYS A 61 4.41 13.80 -5.23
N LEU A 62 4.90 12.78 -4.50
CA LEU A 62 5.30 11.49 -5.08
C LEU A 62 4.12 10.76 -5.73
N GLY A 63 2.95 10.78 -5.10
CA GLY A 63 1.72 10.21 -5.64
C GLY A 63 1.29 10.86 -6.96
N LYS A 64 1.31 12.21 -7.01
CA LYS A 64 0.96 13.00 -8.21
C LYS A 64 1.93 12.79 -9.37
N ASP A 65 3.21 12.60 -9.07
CA ASP A 65 4.21 12.33 -10.13
C ASP A 65 4.08 10.87 -10.61
N THR A 66 3.77 9.93 -9.72
CA THR A 66 3.60 8.51 -10.06
C THR A 66 2.34 8.26 -10.89
N VAL A 67 1.20 8.87 -10.56
CA VAL A 67 -0.07 8.61 -11.28
C VAL A 67 -0.02 9.02 -12.76
N LYS A 68 0.86 9.97 -13.12
CA LYS A 68 1.06 10.45 -14.50
C LYS A 68 1.82 9.47 -15.40
N LEU A 69 2.50 8.47 -14.82
CA LEU A 69 3.20 7.45 -15.60
C LEU A 69 2.20 6.54 -16.33
N ARG A 70 2.66 5.85 -17.38
CA ARG A 70 1.84 4.84 -18.05
C ARG A 70 1.58 3.68 -17.11
N TYR A 71 0.49 2.93 -17.34
CA TYR A 71 0.05 1.86 -16.45
C TYR A 71 1.17 0.88 -16.02
N LYS A 72 1.95 0.36 -16.98
CA LYS A 72 3.08 -0.54 -16.69
C LYS A 72 4.18 0.13 -15.86
N GLU A 73 4.50 1.38 -16.18
CA GLU A 73 5.50 2.17 -15.45
C GLU A 73 5.02 2.42 -14.01
N ARG A 74 3.72 2.67 -13.80
CA ARG A 74 3.12 2.80 -12.46
C ARG A 74 3.27 1.52 -11.66
N GLN A 75 2.95 0.37 -12.24
CA GLN A 75 3.11 -0.93 -11.56
C GLN A 75 4.56 -1.13 -11.09
N LEU A 76 5.54 -0.93 -11.97
CA LEU A 76 6.96 -1.08 -11.64
C LEU A 76 7.41 -0.05 -10.58
N LYS A 77 6.90 1.18 -10.65
CA LYS A 77 7.21 2.22 -9.66
C LYS A 77 6.65 1.89 -8.27
N LEU A 78 5.44 1.32 -8.21
CA LEU A 78 4.88 0.82 -6.95
C LEU A 78 5.72 -0.33 -6.38
N VAL A 79 6.18 -1.25 -7.24
CA VAL A 79 7.11 -2.32 -6.82
C VAL A 79 8.39 -1.72 -6.25
N SER A 80 8.99 -0.72 -6.91
CA SER A 80 10.22 -0.11 -6.40
C SER A 80 10.02 0.49 -5.01
N PHE A 81 8.91 1.19 -4.76
CA PHE A 81 8.61 1.72 -3.42
C PHE A 81 8.42 0.62 -2.39
N ILE A 82 7.75 -0.49 -2.75
CA ILE A 82 7.60 -1.62 -1.83
C ILE A 82 8.98 -2.22 -1.48
N LEU A 83 9.86 -2.36 -2.46
CA LEU A 83 11.20 -2.96 -2.29
C LEU A 83 12.23 -2.04 -1.60
N GLU A 84 11.92 -0.77 -1.38
CA GLU A 84 12.71 0.12 -0.52
C GLU A 84 12.63 -0.30 0.96
N HIS A 85 11.59 -1.05 1.34
CA HIS A 85 11.43 -1.57 2.69
C HIS A 85 12.18 -2.90 2.87
N GLU A 86 13.03 -2.97 3.90
CA GLU A 86 13.95 -4.09 4.15
C GLU A 86 13.28 -5.47 4.13
N ILE A 87 12.11 -5.62 4.79
CA ILE A 87 11.39 -6.90 4.85
C ILE A 87 11.00 -7.39 3.45
N PHE A 88 10.50 -6.48 2.61
CA PHE A 88 10.09 -6.81 1.25
C PHE A 88 11.30 -7.10 0.37
N ASN A 89 12.37 -6.31 0.47
CA ASN A 89 13.61 -6.53 -0.25
C ASN A 89 14.22 -7.92 0.04
N ARG A 90 14.35 -8.25 1.32
CA ARG A 90 14.90 -9.53 1.78
C ARG A 90 14.06 -10.72 1.32
N LEU A 91 12.73 -10.63 1.46
CA LEU A 91 11.82 -11.68 1.02
C LEU A 91 11.82 -11.81 -0.50
N PHE A 92 11.87 -10.70 -1.24
CA PHE A 92 11.95 -10.70 -2.69
C PHE A 92 13.19 -11.45 -3.19
N ILE A 93 14.38 -11.15 -2.64
CA ILE A 93 15.63 -11.85 -3.00
C ILE A 93 15.52 -13.35 -2.70
N LYS A 94 14.92 -13.73 -1.56
CA LYS A 94 14.70 -15.13 -1.22
C LYS A 94 13.84 -15.84 -2.28
N VAL A 95 12.67 -15.29 -2.60
CA VAL A 95 11.74 -15.86 -3.59
C VAL A 95 12.39 -15.90 -4.97
N TYR A 96 13.11 -14.84 -5.36
CA TYR A 96 13.81 -14.78 -6.63
C TYR A 96 14.83 -15.92 -6.79
N ASN A 97 15.53 -16.28 -5.72
CA ASN A 97 16.53 -17.35 -5.73
C ASN A 97 15.94 -18.76 -5.59
N SER A 98 14.86 -18.93 -4.82
CA SER A 98 14.28 -20.27 -4.57
C SER A 98 13.12 -20.63 -5.50
N GLY A 99 12.45 -19.65 -6.10
CA GLY A 99 11.18 -19.82 -6.83
C GLY A 99 9.96 -20.04 -5.92
N GLU A 100 10.13 -20.00 -4.59
CA GLU A 100 9.09 -20.34 -3.62
C GLU A 100 8.70 -19.14 -2.77
N LEU A 101 7.40 -18.85 -2.66
CA LEU A 101 6.89 -17.82 -1.74
C LEU A 101 7.14 -18.23 -0.28
N PRO A 102 7.50 -17.28 0.59
CA PRO A 102 7.76 -17.57 2.00
C PRO A 102 6.49 -18.03 2.71
N THR A 103 6.65 -18.85 3.75
CA THR A 103 5.53 -19.17 4.63
C THR A 103 5.17 -17.97 5.51
N LYS A 104 3.95 -17.93 6.05
CA LYS A 104 3.58 -16.89 7.02
C LYS A 104 4.51 -16.91 8.24
N GLU A 105 4.91 -18.09 8.70
CA GLU A 105 5.82 -18.23 9.85
C GLU A 105 7.20 -17.61 9.57
N GLU A 106 7.75 -17.83 8.37
CA GLU A 106 9.01 -17.21 7.98
C GLU A 106 8.94 -15.68 7.98
N ILE A 107 7.84 -15.12 7.45
CA ILE A 107 7.60 -13.67 7.49
C ILE A 107 7.53 -13.19 8.93
N GLN A 108 6.75 -13.86 9.79
CA GLN A 108 6.63 -13.49 11.19
C GLN A 108 7.98 -13.53 11.93
N ASN A 109 8.83 -14.52 11.63
CA ASN A 109 10.16 -14.63 12.23
C ASN A 109 11.07 -13.48 11.82
N ILE A 110 11.00 -13.02 10.55
CA ILE A 110 11.72 -11.82 10.11
C ILE A 110 11.16 -10.57 10.81
N MET A 111 9.84 -10.45 10.92
CA MET A 111 9.20 -9.32 11.61
C MET A 111 9.60 -9.23 13.09
N ARG A 112 9.68 -10.37 13.79
CA ARG A 112 10.15 -10.43 15.19
C ARG A 112 11.61 -9.99 15.29
N LYS A 113 12.48 -10.52 14.43
CA LYS A 113 13.91 -10.17 14.41
C LYS A 113 14.15 -8.69 14.17
N ASN A 114 13.35 -8.07 13.32
CA ASN A 114 13.48 -6.65 12.97
C ASN A 114 12.72 -5.72 13.95
N ASN A 115 12.07 -6.26 14.99
CA ASN A 115 11.28 -5.53 15.99
C ASN A 115 10.28 -4.52 15.37
N VAL A 116 9.67 -4.87 14.23
CA VAL A 116 8.84 -3.94 13.43
C VAL A 116 7.45 -3.69 14.02
N CYS A 117 6.99 -4.53 14.95
CA CYS A 117 5.75 -4.34 15.70
C CYS A 117 5.62 -5.31 16.88
N ASN A 118 4.70 -5.00 17.81
CA ASN A 118 4.34 -5.89 18.91
C ASN A 118 3.80 -7.23 18.40
N ASP A 119 4.04 -8.32 19.16
CA ASP A 119 3.68 -9.69 18.78
C ASP A 119 2.21 -9.86 18.37
N GLY A 120 1.27 -9.20 19.08
CA GLY A 120 -0.16 -9.25 18.76
C GLY A 120 -0.51 -8.70 17.36
N GLN A 121 0.37 -7.89 16.75
CA GLN A 121 0.17 -7.34 15.41
C GLN A 121 0.86 -8.15 14.32
N ILE A 122 1.84 -8.98 14.68
CA ILE A 122 2.69 -9.73 13.74
C ILE A 122 1.86 -10.68 12.88
N VAL A 123 0.93 -11.43 13.47
CA VAL A 123 0.07 -12.37 12.73
C VAL A 123 -0.72 -11.66 11.64
N ARG A 124 -1.36 -10.53 11.96
CA ARG A 124 -2.15 -9.76 10.99
C ARG A 124 -1.26 -9.11 9.92
N ARG A 125 -0.17 -8.45 10.32
CA ARG A 125 0.72 -7.72 9.39
C ARG A 125 1.50 -8.65 8.47
N SER A 126 1.86 -9.86 8.93
CA SER A 126 2.51 -10.88 8.09
C SER A 126 1.65 -11.28 6.89
N SER A 127 0.32 -11.27 7.05
CA SER A 127 -0.60 -11.55 5.94
C SER A 127 -0.58 -10.44 4.88
N SER A 128 -0.44 -9.16 5.28
CA SER A 128 -0.28 -8.06 4.34
C SER A 128 1.04 -8.16 3.57
N VAL A 129 2.14 -8.45 4.26
CA VAL A 129 3.45 -8.66 3.64
C VAL A 129 3.39 -9.79 2.62
N TYR A 130 2.81 -10.93 2.99
CA TYR A 130 2.63 -12.07 2.09
C TYR A 130 1.83 -11.69 0.84
N SER A 131 0.69 -11.01 1.00
CA SER A 131 -0.16 -10.62 -0.11
C SER A 131 0.51 -9.63 -1.06
N TRP A 132 1.28 -8.68 -0.54
CA TRP A 132 2.02 -7.72 -1.35
C TRP A 132 3.15 -8.40 -2.11
N LEU A 133 3.90 -9.28 -1.46
CA LEU A 133 4.97 -10.05 -2.11
C LEU A 133 4.40 -10.94 -3.23
N LYS A 134 3.31 -11.65 -2.95
CA LYS A 134 2.59 -12.45 -3.96
C LYS A 134 2.12 -11.59 -5.12
N CYS A 135 1.63 -10.38 -4.86
CA CYS A 135 1.23 -9.43 -5.91
C CYS A 135 2.40 -9.07 -6.82
N ILE A 136 3.60 -8.78 -6.26
CA ILE A 136 4.80 -8.46 -7.03
C ILE A 136 5.14 -9.59 -8.02
N PHE A 137 5.21 -10.83 -7.55
CA PHE A 137 5.56 -11.97 -8.41
C PHE A 137 4.46 -12.37 -9.40
N ASN A 138 3.21 -11.96 -9.15
CA ASN A 138 2.09 -12.19 -10.06
C ASN A 138 1.91 -11.09 -11.12
N LEU A 139 2.72 -10.02 -11.13
CA LEU A 139 2.60 -8.94 -12.11
C LEU A 139 2.74 -9.39 -13.57
N GLN A 140 3.43 -10.52 -13.83
CA GLN A 140 3.57 -11.08 -15.17
C GLN A 140 2.30 -11.80 -15.68
N ASN A 141 1.36 -12.09 -14.78
CA ASN A 141 0.12 -12.83 -15.05
C ASN A 141 -1.11 -11.90 -15.11
N ILE A 142 -0.90 -10.58 -15.15
CA ILE A 142 -1.92 -9.52 -15.20
C ILE A 142 -1.78 -8.79 -16.53
#